data_AF-A0A7J4FXD4-F1
#
_entry.id   AF-A0A7J4FXD4-F1
#
_cell.length_a   1.000
_cell.length_b   1.000
_cell.length_c   1.000
_cell.angle_alpha   90.00
_cell.angle_beta   90.00
_cell.angle_gamma   90.00
#
_symmetry.space_group_name_H-M   'P 1'
#
loop_
_entity.id
_entity.type
_entity.pdbx_description
1 polymer ?
#
loop_
_entity_poly.entity_id
_entity_poly.type
_entity_poly.pdbx_seq_one_letter_code
_entity_poly.pdbx_strand_id
1 'polypeptide(L)'
;MNERTKHFLREKFKEYYLKYPIQLPPGFESREWGFVAFDALPKIVMYRHKSFLSRRETLEYPRSMAPAHVYFSVAYYKHPEAGTMADKHWLGADLIFDLDADHLRDAPNSYPGMLALVKGETVKLLEFLTDDFGFSEDVIDVVFSGGRGYHVHVRDPRVRILGSAERREIVDYVSGAGFNMKQIPGEGSGGWGTKINRWIIEYLREMYENENASKILRKFDGIGEAKARALINAGNDTNIEFIRKGKTNFLNGIPESFWNELISVAVQEIGASVDEPVTGDIKRLIRLPTSLHGGSSLRVVPLTPGTIQRFDPLDDAVAFSDAEISVEANVPAACDLRGNHFEIGEGVNTIPEYAGVYLMCRGAVEYIGKGQGSTQGV
;
A
#
# COMPACT_ATOMS: atom_id res chain seq x y z
N MET A 1 -23.75 -12.45 -4.02
CA MET A 1 -23.05 -13.46 -4.83
C MET A 1 -23.79 -14.77 -4.77
N ASN A 2 -24.44 -15.14 -5.87
CA ASN A 2 -25.12 -16.42 -6.02
C ASN A 2 -24.13 -17.55 -6.40
N GLU A 3 -24.58 -18.80 -6.35
CA GLU A 3 -23.74 -19.97 -6.62
C GLU A 3 -23.24 -20.03 -8.07
N ARG A 4 -24.01 -19.51 -9.02
CA ARG A 4 -23.62 -19.45 -10.44
C ARG A 4 -22.41 -18.52 -10.63
N THR A 5 -22.43 -17.35 -9.99
CA THR A 5 -21.33 -16.39 -9.99
C THR A 5 -20.11 -16.96 -9.29
N LYS A 6 -20.26 -17.63 -8.13
CA LYS A 6 -19.14 -18.30 -7.45
C LYS A 6 -18.47 -19.35 -8.34
N HIS A 7 -19.26 -20.18 -9.00
CA HIS A 7 -18.73 -21.20 -9.93
C HIS A 7 -17.97 -20.55 -11.10
N PHE A 8 -18.55 -19.51 -11.71
CA PHE A 8 -17.90 -18.78 -12.80
C PHE A 8 -16.56 -18.16 -12.36
N LEU A 9 -16.53 -17.47 -11.22
CA LEU A 9 -15.31 -16.87 -10.67
C LEU A 9 -14.26 -17.93 -10.35
N ARG A 10 -14.66 -19.08 -9.77
CA ARG A 10 -13.75 -20.19 -9.47
C ARG A 10 -13.09 -20.73 -10.74
N GLU A 11 -13.86 -20.95 -11.80
CA GLU A 11 -13.31 -21.41 -13.08
C GLU A 11 -12.37 -20.37 -13.70
N LYS A 12 -12.70 -19.07 -13.60
CA LYS A 12 -11.80 -17.99 -14.07
C LYS A 12 -10.49 -17.92 -13.29
N PHE A 13 -10.55 -18.06 -11.97
CA PHE A 13 -9.34 -18.10 -11.14
C PHE A 13 -8.53 -19.37 -11.43
N LYS A 14 -9.19 -20.50 -11.70
CA LYS A 14 -8.52 -21.74 -12.11
C LYS A 14 -7.79 -21.57 -13.45
N GLU A 15 -8.44 -20.98 -14.45
CA GLU A 15 -7.83 -20.62 -15.74
C GLU A 15 -6.57 -19.77 -15.53
N TYR A 16 -6.65 -18.77 -14.64
CA TYR A 16 -5.50 -17.95 -14.26
C TYR A 16 -4.35 -18.78 -13.66
N TYR A 17 -4.60 -19.58 -12.62
CA TYR A 17 -3.53 -20.35 -11.95
C TYR A 17 -2.93 -21.46 -12.82
N LEU A 18 -3.71 -21.99 -13.78
CA LEU A 18 -3.19 -22.94 -14.78
C LEU A 18 -2.24 -22.25 -15.77
N LYS A 19 -2.55 -21.01 -16.17
CA LYS A 19 -1.75 -20.25 -17.14
C LYS A 19 -0.53 -19.56 -16.52
N TYR A 20 -0.69 -18.96 -15.35
CA TYR A 20 0.33 -18.15 -14.69
C TYR A 20 0.80 -18.82 -13.40
N PRO A 21 2.07 -19.31 -13.33
CA PRO A 21 2.59 -19.91 -12.12
C PRO A 21 2.77 -18.88 -11.01
N ILE A 22 2.55 -19.30 -9.76
CA ILE A 22 2.82 -18.43 -8.61
C ILE A 22 4.33 -18.28 -8.36
N GLN A 23 4.73 -17.11 -7.87
CA GLN A 23 6.06 -16.86 -7.32
C GLN A 23 6.14 -17.40 -5.90
N LEU A 24 7.13 -18.25 -5.64
CA LEU A 24 7.36 -18.80 -4.31
C LEU A 24 8.10 -17.78 -3.43
N PRO A 25 7.67 -17.57 -2.18
CA PRO A 25 8.40 -16.73 -1.25
C PRO A 25 9.72 -17.42 -0.85
N PRO A 26 10.78 -16.65 -0.55
CA PRO A 26 12.02 -17.22 -0.02
C PRO A 26 11.79 -18.07 1.22
N GLY A 27 12.40 -19.27 1.25
CA GLY A 27 12.24 -20.24 2.35
C GLY A 27 10.84 -20.83 2.46
N PHE A 28 10.14 -21.01 1.33
CA PHE A 28 8.75 -21.47 1.30
C PHE A 28 8.48 -22.76 2.08
N GLU A 29 9.47 -23.66 2.22
CA GLU A 29 9.32 -24.90 2.99
C GLU A 29 9.17 -24.65 4.49
N SER A 30 9.70 -23.53 4.98
CA SER A 30 9.66 -23.14 6.39
C SER A 30 8.51 -22.17 6.70
N ARG A 31 7.52 -22.05 5.82
CA ARG A 31 6.42 -21.08 5.98
C ARG A 31 5.07 -21.77 6.09
N GLU A 32 4.19 -21.17 6.89
CA GLU A 32 2.79 -21.55 6.92
C GLU A 32 2.09 -20.95 5.71
N TRP A 33 1.19 -21.71 5.11
CA TRP A 33 0.33 -21.28 4.02
C TRP A 33 -1.13 -21.23 4.44
N GLY A 34 -1.84 -20.23 3.91
CA GLY A 34 -3.26 -19.97 4.16
C GLY A 34 -4.03 -19.79 2.85
N PHE A 35 -5.23 -20.35 2.77
CA PHE A 35 -6.05 -20.28 1.55
C PHE A 35 -7.50 -19.96 1.89
N VAL A 36 -8.18 -19.20 1.03
CA VAL A 36 -9.62 -18.93 1.14
C VAL A 36 -10.29 -19.40 -0.15
N ALA A 37 -11.33 -20.23 -0.02
CA ALA A 37 -12.12 -20.71 -1.16
C ALA A 37 -13.30 -19.77 -1.47
N PHE A 38 -13.79 -19.78 -2.71
CA PHE A 38 -14.97 -19.01 -3.12
C PHE A 38 -16.23 -19.41 -2.34
N ASP A 39 -16.38 -20.69 -2.02
CA ASP A 39 -17.57 -21.22 -1.33
C ASP A 39 -17.74 -20.61 0.08
N ALA A 40 -16.64 -20.16 0.69
CA ALA A 40 -16.67 -19.48 1.98
C ALA A 40 -17.18 -18.03 1.87
N LEU A 41 -17.02 -17.38 0.71
CA LEU A 41 -17.37 -15.96 0.55
C LEU A 41 -18.90 -15.72 0.66
N PRO A 42 -19.32 -14.62 1.32
CA PRO A 42 -18.50 -13.49 1.77
C PRO A 42 -17.79 -13.70 3.12
N LYS A 43 -18.08 -14.78 3.86
CA LYS A 43 -17.41 -15.06 5.14
C LYS A 43 -15.98 -15.56 4.89
N ILE A 44 -14.97 -14.78 5.28
CA ILE A 44 -13.59 -15.22 5.12
C ILE A 44 -13.29 -16.36 6.10
N VAL A 45 -13.34 -17.60 5.60
CA VAL A 45 -12.86 -18.79 6.30
C VAL A 45 -11.56 -19.23 5.65
N MET A 46 -10.49 -19.22 6.44
CA MET A 46 -9.14 -19.52 5.96
C MET A 46 -8.73 -20.94 6.34
N TYR A 47 -8.33 -21.72 5.35
CA TYR A 47 -7.65 -23.01 5.52
C TYR A 47 -6.17 -22.74 5.83
N ARG A 48 -5.78 -22.93 7.09
CA ARG A 48 -4.46 -22.59 7.65
C ARG A 48 -3.65 -23.84 8.02
N HIS A 49 -2.46 -23.63 8.60
CA HIS A 49 -1.57 -24.70 9.07
C HIS A 49 -1.12 -25.65 7.96
N LYS A 50 -0.98 -25.13 6.74
CA LYS A 50 -0.44 -25.90 5.63
C LYS A 50 1.04 -25.57 5.44
N SER A 51 1.84 -26.59 5.11
CA SER A 51 3.23 -26.45 4.66
C SER A 51 3.41 -27.27 3.38
N PHE A 52 4.47 -26.98 2.63
CA PHE A 52 4.81 -27.68 1.40
C PHE A 52 6.28 -28.05 1.43
N LEU A 53 6.60 -29.30 1.08
CA LEU A 53 7.98 -29.81 1.11
C LEU A 53 8.66 -29.76 -0.26
N SER A 54 7.92 -29.44 -1.32
CA SER A 54 8.48 -29.35 -2.66
C SER A 54 7.88 -28.22 -3.47
N ARG A 55 8.71 -27.65 -4.36
CA ARG A 55 8.30 -26.65 -5.34
C ARG A 55 7.11 -27.13 -6.18
N ARG A 56 7.14 -28.38 -6.63
CA ARG A 56 6.07 -28.96 -7.46
C ARG A 56 4.73 -28.97 -6.73
N GLU A 57 4.70 -29.46 -5.50
CA GLU A 57 3.46 -29.50 -4.70
C GLU A 57 2.89 -28.08 -4.49
N THR A 58 3.75 -27.13 -4.16
CA THR A 58 3.35 -25.73 -3.92
C THR A 58 2.73 -25.10 -5.16
N LEU A 59 3.28 -25.36 -6.35
CA LEU A 59 2.75 -24.83 -7.61
C LEU A 59 1.45 -25.51 -8.06
N GLU A 60 1.27 -26.80 -7.80
CA GLU A 60 0.07 -27.56 -8.18
C GLU A 60 -1.13 -27.30 -7.27
N TYR A 61 -0.90 -26.87 -6.02
CA TYR A 61 -1.99 -26.69 -5.07
C TYR A 61 -2.98 -25.58 -5.46
N PRO A 62 -2.56 -24.34 -5.81
CA PRO A 62 -3.49 -23.32 -6.30
C PRO A 62 -4.18 -23.69 -7.61
N ARG A 63 -3.52 -24.46 -8.48
CA ARG A 63 -4.08 -24.95 -9.76
C ARG A 63 -5.24 -25.91 -9.55
N SER A 64 -5.15 -26.77 -8.54
CA SER A 64 -6.21 -27.72 -8.21
C SER A 64 -7.33 -27.09 -7.37
N MET A 65 -6.96 -26.30 -6.36
CA MET A 65 -7.92 -25.66 -5.44
C MET A 65 -8.69 -24.51 -6.07
N ALA A 66 -8.05 -23.70 -6.94
CA ALA A 66 -8.55 -22.43 -7.45
C ALA A 66 -9.01 -21.46 -6.32
N PRO A 67 -8.11 -21.09 -5.40
CA PRO A 67 -8.46 -20.28 -4.24
C PRO A 67 -8.78 -18.83 -4.61
N ALA A 68 -9.76 -18.24 -3.92
CA ALA A 68 -10.07 -16.81 -4.01
C ALA A 68 -8.93 -15.96 -3.44
N HIS A 69 -8.26 -16.44 -2.39
CA HIS A 69 -7.09 -15.78 -1.82
C HIS A 69 -6.02 -16.79 -1.41
N VAL A 70 -4.75 -16.42 -1.62
CA VAL A 70 -3.58 -17.18 -1.19
C VAL A 70 -2.72 -16.33 -0.27
N TYR A 71 -2.27 -16.92 0.82
CA TYR A 71 -1.43 -16.28 1.82
C TYR A 71 -0.28 -17.20 2.24
N PHE A 72 0.78 -16.59 2.75
CA PHE A 72 1.89 -17.27 3.41
C PHE A 72 2.33 -16.48 4.65
N SER A 73 2.95 -17.13 5.63
CA SER A 73 3.44 -16.44 6.83
C SER A 73 4.67 -15.62 6.54
N VAL A 74 4.73 -14.41 7.09
CA VAL A 74 5.97 -13.62 7.12
C VAL A 74 7.04 -14.28 7.99
N ALA A 75 6.59 -15.10 8.94
CA ALA A 75 7.40 -15.92 9.81
C ALA A 75 7.96 -17.16 9.12
N TYR A 76 9.12 -17.59 9.60
CA TYR A 76 9.75 -18.87 9.34
C TYR A 76 9.58 -19.77 10.58
N TYR A 77 9.27 -21.04 10.37
CA TYR A 77 8.99 -22.03 11.39
C TYR A 77 9.76 -23.32 11.10
N LYS A 78 10.11 -24.06 12.14
CA LYS A 78 10.63 -25.43 11.99
C LYS A 78 9.52 -26.42 11.61
N HIS A 79 8.31 -26.21 12.14
CA HIS A 79 7.12 -27.04 11.89
C HIS A 79 5.93 -26.15 11.49
N PRO A 80 5.90 -25.61 10.26
CA PRO A 80 4.90 -24.61 9.87
C PRO A 80 3.45 -25.13 9.89
N GLU A 81 3.27 -26.46 9.73
CA GLU A 81 1.99 -27.18 9.80
C GLU A 81 1.44 -27.40 11.21
N ALA A 82 2.23 -27.13 12.27
CA ALA A 82 1.77 -27.41 13.61
C ALA A 82 0.52 -26.57 13.98
N GLY A 83 -0.40 -27.17 14.74
CA GLY A 83 -1.68 -26.55 15.09
C GLY A 83 -1.56 -25.43 16.13
N THR A 84 -0.51 -25.44 16.96
CA THR A 84 -0.27 -24.41 17.98
C THR A 84 1.02 -23.65 17.71
N MET A 85 1.09 -22.40 18.18
CA MET A 85 2.27 -21.56 17.97
C MET A 85 3.53 -22.06 18.70
N ALA A 86 3.37 -22.72 19.85
CA ALA A 86 4.49 -23.30 20.58
C ALA A 86 5.14 -24.41 19.76
N ASP A 87 4.31 -25.28 19.16
CA ASP A 87 4.76 -26.43 18.39
C ASP A 87 5.34 -26.05 17.02
N LYS A 88 5.09 -24.82 16.52
CA LYS A 88 5.69 -24.37 15.25
C LYS A 88 7.20 -24.12 15.35
N HIS A 89 7.70 -23.80 16.54
CA HIS A 89 9.08 -23.34 16.77
C HIS A 89 9.51 -22.21 15.80
N TRP A 90 9.18 -20.98 16.16
CA TRP A 90 9.51 -19.76 15.40
C TRP A 90 11.02 -19.58 15.23
N LEU A 91 11.45 -19.28 14.00
CA LEU A 91 12.86 -19.12 13.61
C LEU A 91 13.23 -17.68 13.24
N GLY A 92 12.24 -16.83 13.02
CA GLY A 92 12.41 -15.48 12.48
C GLY A 92 11.20 -15.01 11.69
N ALA A 93 11.18 -13.74 11.29
CA ALA A 93 10.16 -13.21 10.37
C ALA A 93 10.74 -12.10 9.49
N ASP A 94 10.28 -12.01 8.25
CA ASP A 94 10.54 -10.84 7.40
C ASP A 94 10.04 -9.57 8.12
N LEU A 95 10.73 -8.44 7.95
CA LEU A 95 10.16 -7.14 8.33
C LEU A 95 9.19 -6.72 7.23
N ILE A 96 7.93 -6.53 7.60
CA ILE A 96 6.88 -6.16 6.66
C ILE A 96 6.22 -4.86 7.07
N PHE A 97 5.82 -4.09 6.07
CA PHE A 97 4.96 -2.92 6.25
C PHE A 97 3.74 -3.11 5.34
N ASP A 98 2.57 -2.75 5.85
CA ASP A 98 1.31 -2.77 5.11
C ASP A 98 0.79 -1.34 5.03
N LEU A 99 0.57 -0.88 3.81
CA LEU A 99 -0.01 0.41 3.52
C LEU A 99 -1.35 0.16 2.83
N ASP A 100 -2.44 0.29 3.58
CA ASP A 100 -3.81 0.24 3.06
C ASP A 100 -4.36 1.66 3.05
N ALA A 101 -5.01 2.03 1.94
CA ALA A 101 -5.59 3.34 1.79
C ALA A 101 -6.72 3.66 2.79
N ASP A 102 -7.34 2.65 3.41
CA ASP A 102 -8.28 2.85 4.52
C ASP A 102 -7.64 3.49 5.77
N HIS A 103 -6.33 3.38 5.92
CA HIS A 103 -5.59 3.94 7.05
C HIS A 103 -5.01 5.33 6.77
N LEU A 104 -5.18 5.85 5.55
CA LEU A 104 -4.66 7.14 5.14
C LEU A 104 -5.60 8.27 5.50
N ARG A 105 -5.04 9.37 6.00
CA ARG A 105 -5.77 10.62 6.19
C ARG A 105 -6.08 11.23 4.83
N ASP A 106 -7.24 11.88 4.71
CA ASP A 106 -7.64 12.63 3.52
C ASP A 106 -7.65 11.82 2.22
N ALA A 107 -7.88 10.49 2.31
CA ALA A 107 -7.99 9.64 1.14
C ALA A 107 -9.08 10.16 0.19
N PRO A 108 -8.77 10.36 -1.12
CA PRO A 108 -9.77 10.77 -2.09
C PRO A 108 -10.94 9.78 -2.13
N ASN A 109 -12.15 10.30 -2.37
CA ASN A 109 -13.34 9.46 -2.51
C ASN A 109 -13.30 8.55 -3.75
N SER A 110 -12.44 8.86 -4.73
CA SER A 110 -12.28 8.04 -5.93
C SER A 110 -11.27 6.92 -5.69
N TYR A 111 -11.60 5.70 -6.15
CA TYR A 111 -10.72 4.55 -6.04
C TYR A 111 -9.34 4.75 -6.72
N PRO A 112 -9.23 5.38 -7.92
CA PRO A 112 -7.94 5.71 -8.51
C PRO A 112 -7.13 6.71 -7.66
N GLY A 113 -7.78 7.75 -7.11
CA GLY A 113 -7.11 8.73 -6.27
C GLY A 113 -6.59 8.13 -4.96
N MET A 114 -7.38 7.24 -4.36
CA MET A 114 -7.00 6.44 -3.20
C MET A 114 -5.75 5.58 -3.46
N LEU A 115 -5.69 4.91 -4.62
CA LEU A 115 -4.52 4.11 -5.03
C LEU A 115 -3.28 4.96 -5.33
N ALA A 116 -3.46 6.16 -5.85
CA ALA A 116 -2.36 7.11 -6.07
C ALA A 116 -1.79 7.61 -4.75
N LEU A 117 -2.63 7.93 -3.77
CA LEU A 117 -2.20 8.37 -2.43
C LEU A 117 -1.39 7.28 -1.72
N VAL A 118 -1.89 6.05 -1.65
CA VAL A 118 -1.18 4.94 -0.98
C VAL A 118 0.13 4.57 -1.67
N LYS A 119 0.20 4.74 -2.99
CA LYS A 119 1.47 4.61 -3.73
C LYS A 119 2.48 5.68 -3.30
N GLY A 120 2.04 6.93 -3.14
CA GLY A 120 2.88 8.01 -2.63
C GLY A 120 3.43 7.71 -1.23
N GLU A 121 2.57 7.25 -0.31
CA GLU A 121 2.99 6.84 1.04
C GLU A 121 3.96 5.66 1.02
N THR A 122 3.77 4.73 0.08
CA THR A 122 4.69 3.60 -0.10
C THR A 122 6.07 4.10 -0.54
N VAL A 123 6.14 5.09 -1.42
CA VAL A 123 7.41 5.70 -1.85
C VAL A 123 8.11 6.39 -0.68
N LYS A 124 7.38 7.15 0.16
CA LYS A 124 7.97 7.76 1.37
C LYS A 124 8.59 6.72 2.29
N LEU A 125 7.89 5.60 2.53
CA LEU A 125 8.43 4.49 3.32
C LEU A 125 9.73 3.95 2.71
N LEU A 126 9.77 3.75 1.39
CA LEU A 126 10.96 3.24 0.72
C LEU A 126 12.16 4.17 0.92
N GLU A 127 11.97 5.48 0.85
CA GLU A 127 13.02 6.47 1.13
C GLU A 127 13.56 6.35 2.56
N PHE A 128 12.70 6.12 3.56
CA PHE A 128 13.19 5.84 4.92
C PHE A 128 14.00 4.55 4.99
N LEU A 129 13.55 3.48 4.33
CA LEU A 129 14.24 2.19 4.35
C LEU A 129 15.60 2.26 3.66
N THR A 130 15.74 3.02 2.58
CA THR A 130 17.00 3.17 1.84
C THR A 130 17.91 4.22 2.47
N ASP A 131 17.40 5.41 2.75
CA ASP A 131 18.24 6.56 3.10
C ASP A 131 18.60 6.59 4.58
N ASP A 132 17.65 6.22 5.44
CA ASP A 132 17.81 6.30 6.89
C ASP A 132 18.32 4.98 7.47
N PHE A 133 17.69 3.85 7.09
CA PHE A 133 18.10 2.52 7.57
C PHE A 133 19.23 1.88 6.74
N GLY A 134 19.51 2.41 5.55
CA GLY A 134 20.61 1.93 4.71
C GLY A 134 20.38 0.53 4.14
N PHE A 135 19.12 0.10 3.96
CA PHE A 135 18.83 -1.15 3.25
C PHE A 135 19.07 -0.95 1.76
N SER A 136 19.75 -1.91 1.13
CA SER A 136 19.90 -1.92 -0.31
C SER A 136 18.60 -2.35 -0.99
N GLU A 137 18.31 -1.82 -2.17
CA GLU A 137 17.03 -2.11 -2.86
C GLU A 137 16.82 -3.61 -3.16
N ASP A 138 17.90 -4.40 -3.28
CA ASP A 138 17.83 -5.84 -3.56
C ASP A 138 17.28 -6.69 -2.41
N VAL A 139 17.24 -6.15 -1.19
CA VAL A 139 16.62 -6.82 -0.04
C VAL A 139 15.21 -6.31 0.26
N ILE A 140 14.68 -5.39 -0.56
CA ILE A 140 13.36 -4.79 -0.43
C ILE A 140 12.45 -5.27 -1.56
N ASP A 141 11.45 -6.09 -1.24
CA ASP A 141 10.36 -6.38 -2.18
C ASP A 141 9.19 -5.43 -1.94
N VAL A 142 8.65 -4.87 -3.02
CA VAL A 142 7.37 -4.14 -2.99
C VAL A 142 6.32 -5.03 -3.62
N VAL A 143 5.11 -5.07 -3.08
CA VAL A 143 4.03 -5.92 -3.60
C VAL A 143 2.73 -5.15 -3.60
N PHE A 144 2.14 -4.89 -4.76
CA PHE A 144 0.75 -4.44 -4.81
C PHE A 144 -0.15 -5.57 -4.31
N SER A 145 -1.00 -5.29 -3.31
CA SER A 145 -1.79 -6.31 -2.62
C SER A 145 -2.93 -6.90 -3.46
N GLY A 146 -3.17 -6.36 -4.67
CA GLY A 146 -4.35 -6.66 -5.47
C GLY A 146 -5.61 -5.95 -4.99
N GLY A 147 -5.54 -5.21 -3.89
CA GLY A 147 -6.66 -4.46 -3.31
C GLY A 147 -6.39 -2.96 -3.33
N ARG A 148 -6.31 -2.37 -2.13
CA ARG A 148 -6.22 -0.92 -1.90
C ARG A 148 -4.84 -0.46 -1.43
N GLY A 149 -3.81 -1.27 -1.62
CA GLY A 149 -2.57 -1.05 -0.88
C GLY A 149 -1.37 -1.82 -1.38
N TYR A 150 -0.27 -1.59 -0.68
CA TYR A 150 1.02 -2.22 -0.95
C TYR A 150 1.57 -2.87 0.32
N HIS A 151 2.29 -3.96 0.12
CA HIS A 151 3.14 -4.54 1.15
C HIS A 151 4.60 -4.28 0.79
N VAL A 152 5.41 -3.92 1.77
CA VAL A 152 6.87 -3.83 1.61
C VAL A 152 7.49 -4.90 2.49
N HIS A 153 8.36 -5.72 1.93
CA HIS A 153 9.14 -6.72 2.67
C HIS A 153 10.61 -6.35 2.67
N VAL A 154 11.20 -6.23 3.86
CA VAL A 154 12.64 -6.16 4.05
C VAL A 154 13.15 -7.54 4.45
N ARG A 155 13.93 -8.18 3.59
CA ARG A 155 14.41 -9.56 3.73
C ARG A 155 15.83 -9.70 4.29
N ASP A 156 16.38 -8.61 4.80
CA ASP A 156 17.71 -8.59 5.40
C ASP A 156 17.79 -9.53 6.63
N PRO A 157 18.79 -10.42 6.73
CA PRO A 157 18.97 -11.28 7.89
C PRO A 157 19.05 -10.53 9.22
N ARG A 158 19.55 -9.28 9.23
CA ARG A 158 19.70 -8.44 10.43
C ARG A 158 18.36 -8.13 11.10
N VAL A 159 17.28 -7.99 10.33
CA VAL A 159 15.94 -7.67 10.87
C VAL A 159 15.11 -8.91 11.19
N ARG A 160 15.57 -10.10 10.78
CA ARG A 160 14.79 -11.35 10.87
C ARG A 160 14.46 -11.76 12.30
N ILE A 161 15.36 -11.45 13.24
CA ILE A 161 15.26 -11.83 14.65
C ILE A 161 14.53 -10.79 15.51
N LEU A 162 14.21 -9.61 14.95
CA LEU A 162 13.51 -8.56 15.68
C LEU A 162 12.13 -9.05 16.12
N GLY A 163 11.79 -8.81 17.38
CA GLY A 163 10.48 -9.08 17.95
C GLY A 163 9.49 -7.95 17.66
N SER A 164 8.30 -8.07 18.22
CA SER A 164 7.22 -7.10 18.02
C SER A 164 7.53 -5.71 18.58
N ALA A 165 8.29 -5.62 19.68
CA ALA A 165 8.62 -4.34 20.31
C ALA A 165 9.63 -3.57 19.46
N GLU A 166 10.71 -4.21 19.02
CA GLU A 166 11.72 -3.58 18.18
C GLU A 166 11.15 -3.13 16.83
N ARG A 167 10.20 -3.89 16.28
CA ARG A 167 9.49 -3.52 15.04
C ARG A 167 8.59 -2.31 15.22
N ARG A 168 7.98 -2.14 16.40
CA ARG A 168 7.18 -0.94 16.71
C ARG A 168 8.06 0.30 16.75
N GLU A 169 9.27 0.23 17.32
CA GLU A 169 10.20 1.37 17.28
C GLU A 169 10.59 1.77 15.85
N ILE A 170 10.70 0.80 14.93
CA ILE A 170 10.91 1.08 13.50
C ILE A 170 9.69 1.79 12.91
N VAL A 171 8.47 1.36 13.25
CA VAL A 171 7.23 2.04 12.84
C VAL A 171 7.17 3.46 13.37
N ASP A 172 7.49 3.67 14.64
CA ASP A 172 7.49 4.99 15.26
C ASP A 172 8.49 5.92 14.57
N TYR A 173 9.68 5.40 14.22
CA TYR A 173 10.66 6.15 13.45
C TYR A 173 10.14 6.56 12.06
N VAL A 174 9.60 5.64 11.26
CA VAL A 174 9.16 5.98 9.88
C VAL A 174 7.90 6.84 9.86
N SER A 175 7.04 6.75 10.87
CA SER A 175 5.83 7.56 11.00
C SER A 175 6.10 8.94 11.65
N GLY A 176 7.26 9.11 12.28
CA GLY A 176 7.58 10.31 13.06
C GLY A 176 6.83 10.38 14.39
N ALA A 177 6.29 9.26 14.86
CA ALA A 177 5.60 9.19 16.14
C ALA A 177 6.57 9.54 17.28
N GLY A 178 6.12 10.43 18.18
CA GLY A 178 6.94 10.92 19.28
C GLY A 178 8.06 11.87 18.87
N PHE A 179 8.16 12.25 17.59
CA PHE A 179 9.16 13.22 17.15
C PHE A 179 8.90 14.59 17.79
N ASN A 180 9.94 15.15 18.41
CA ASN A 180 9.91 16.48 18.98
C ASN A 180 11.28 17.13 18.77
N MET A 181 11.26 18.39 18.33
CA MET A 181 12.46 19.15 18.05
C MET A 181 12.26 20.61 18.40
N LYS A 182 13.23 21.20 19.10
CA LYS A 182 13.17 22.59 19.59
C LYS A 182 13.74 23.62 18.62
N GLN A 183 14.57 23.19 17.67
CA GLN A 183 15.29 24.08 16.76
C GLN A 183 15.41 23.44 15.39
N ILE A 184 15.37 24.25 14.33
CA ILE A 184 15.58 23.78 12.97
C ILE A 184 17.03 23.29 12.83
N PRO A 185 17.26 22.01 12.52
CA PRO A 185 18.58 21.44 12.40
C PRO A 185 19.19 21.87 11.06
N GLY A 186 20.50 21.75 10.92
CA GLY A 186 21.12 21.88 9.59
C GLY A 186 20.86 20.63 8.75
N GLU A 187 20.89 20.78 7.43
CA GLU A 187 20.65 19.69 6.46
C GLU A 187 21.60 18.50 6.67
N GLY A 188 22.79 18.72 7.24
CA GLY A 188 23.76 17.67 7.55
C GLY A 188 23.49 16.86 8.82
N SER A 189 22.36 17.05 9.51
CA SER A 189 22.05 16.34 10.76
C SER A 189 21.70 14.85 10.58
N GLY A 190 21.36 14.42 9.36
CA GLY A 190 20.88 13.08 9.05
C GLY A 190 19.41 12.86 9.41
N GLY A 191 18.85 11.77 8.90
CA GLY A 191 17.50 11.27 9.18
C GLY A 191 16.41 12.35 9.16
N TRP A 192 15.55 12.33 10.17
CA TRP A 192 14.49 13.32 10.36
C TRP A 192 14.96 14.78 10.34
N GLY A 193 16.15 15.08 10.85
CA GLY A 193 16.62 16.46 10.85
C GLY A 193 16.89 16.98 9.43
N THR A 194 17.49 16.17 8.57
CA THR A 194 17.66 16.51 7.14
C THR A 194 16.30 16.68 6.46
N LYS A 195 15.35 15.76 6.69
CA LYS A 195 14.01 15.81 6.07
C LYS A 195 13.23 17.06 6.49
N ILE A 196 13.20 17.37 7.80
CA ILE A 196 12.54 18.57 8.32
C ILE A 196 13.20 19.85 7.79
N ASN A 197 14.54 19.91 7.74
CA ASN A 197 15.23 21.07 7.20
C ASN A 197 14.84 21.34 5.74
N ARG A 198 14.85 20.30 4.90
CA ARG A 198 14.47 20.40 3.48
C ARG A 198 13.02 20.84 3.30
N TRP A 199 12.11 20.22 4.04
CA TRP A 199 10.69 20.58 4.00
C TRP A 199 10.46 22.03 4.42
N ILE A 200 11.12 22.51 5.48
CA ILE A 200 11.00 23.92 5.92
C ILE A 200 11.56 24.87 4.86
N ILE A 201 12.67 24.50 4.20
CA ILE A 201 13.23 25.29 3.09
C ILE A 201 12.21 25.38 1.93
N GLU A 202 11.60 24.27 1.54
CA GLU A 202 10.59 24.23 0.48
C GLU A 202 9.37 25.06 0.84
N TYR A 203 8.81 24.87 2.05
CA TYR A 203 7.70 25.67 2.57
C TYR A 203 7.99 27.17 2.52
N LEU A 204 9.18 27.60 2.98
CA LEU A 204 9.55 29.02 2.98
C LEU A 204 9.77 29.56 1.56
N ARG A 205 10.31 28.76 0.63
CA ARG A 205 10.41 29.13 -0.79
C ARG A 205 9.04 29.32 -1.42
N GLU A 206 8.10 28.41 -1.16
CA GLU A 206 6.72 28.56 -1.61
C GLU A 206 6.08 29.84 -1.04
N MET A 207 6.29 30.14 0.24
CA MET A 207 5.82 31.39 0.84
C MET A 207 6.50 32.63 0.26
N TYR A 208 7.73 32.53 -0.22
CA TYR A 208 8.41 33.65 -0.90
C TYR A 208 7.81 33.95 -2.27
N GLU A 209 7.39 32.92 -3.00
CA GLU A 209 6.82 33.03 -4.35
C GLU A 209 5.30 33.30 -4.34
N ASN A 210 4.62 33.02 -3.22
CA ASN A 210 3.17 33.10 -3.12
C ASN A 210 2.67 34.52 -2.78
N GLU A 211 1.92 35.13 -3.70
CA GLU A 211 1.33 36.46 -3.53
C GLU A 211 0.40 36.58 -2.30
N ASN A 212 -0.19 35.46 -1.86
CA ASN A 212 -1.07 35.40 -0.69
C ASN A 212 -0.35 34.98 0.60
N ALA A 213 0.98 34.81 0.60
CA ALA A 213 1.73 34.29 1.73
C ALA A 213 1.51 35.08 3.03
N SER A 214 1.44 36.42 2.97
CA SER A 214 1.17 37.23 4.17
C SER A 214 -0.17 36.87 4.81
N LYS A 215 -1.21 36.64 4.00
CA LYS A 215 -2.53 36.22 4.48
C LYS A 215 -2.51 34.80 5.07
N ILE A 216 -1.74 33.89 4.47
CA ILE A 216 -1.60 32.51 4.95
C ILE A 216 -0.89 32.49 6.30
N LEU A 217 0.30 33.11 6.38
CA LEU A 217 1.14 33.12 7.57
C LEU A 217 0.48 33.84 8.75
N ARG A 218 -0.32 34.87 8.50
CA ARG A 218 -1.07 35.59 9.55
C ARG A 218 -2.24 34.80 10.14
N LYS A 219 -2.56 33.61 9.62
CA LYS A 219 -3.51 32.68 10.26
C LYS A 219 -2.91 31.99 11.48
N PHE A 220 -1.57 31.91 11.56
CA PHE A 220 -0.88 31.32 12.71
C PHE A 220 -0.86 32.29 13.90
N ASP A 221 -1.09 31.73 15.08
CA ASP A 221 -1.13 32.51 16.31
C ASP A 221 0.21 33.19 16.59
N GLY A 222 0.16 34.50 16.87
CA GLY A 222 1.33 35.31 17.18
C GLY A 222 2.13 35.80 15.96
N ILE A 223 1.65 35.56 14.73
CA ILE A 223 2.24 36.06 13.49
C ILE A 223 1.50 37.31 12.98
N GLY A 224 2.05 38.49 13.28
CA GLY A 224 1.61 39.77 12.70
C GLY A 224 2.31 40.08 11.37
N GLU A 225 1.94 41.21 10.75
CA GLU A 225 2.46 41.65 9.44
C GLU A 225 4.00 41.65 9.35
N ALA A 226 4.68 42.18 10.37
CA ALA A 226 6.15 42.25 10.39
C ALA A 226 6.81 40.85 10.43
N LYS A 227 6.22 39.91 11.20
CA LYS A 227 6.72 38.54 11.32
C LYS A 227 6.42 37.73 10.05
N ALA A 228 5.23 37.91 9.46
CA ALA A 228 4.89 37.32 8.17
C ALA A 228 5.88 37.76 7.09
N ARG A 229 6.20 39.06 7.01
CA ARG A 229 7.21 39.58 6.09
C ARG A 229 8.60 38.98 6.34
N ALA A 230 8.99 38.79 7.59
CA ALA A 230 10.27 38.14 7.93
C ALA A 230 10.31 36.67 7.45
N LEU A 231 9.23 35.92 7.63
CA LEU A 231 9.09 34.53 7.16
C LEU A 231 9.09 34.44 5.63
N ILE A 232 8.34 35.31 4.94
CA ILE A 232 8.37 35.40 3.46
C ILE A 232 9.80 35.65 2.99
N ASN A 233 10.46 36.67 3.54
CA ASN A 233 11.83 36.99 3.18
C ASN A 233 12.82 35.86 3.53
N ALA A 234 12.49 34.95 4.44
CA ALA A 234 13.34 33.82 4.76
C ALA A 234 13.48 32.83 3.58
N GLY A 235 12.51 32.81 2.66
CA GLY A 235 12.51 31.95 1.48
C GLY A 235 13.40 32.41 0.33
N ASN A 236 14.04 33.59 0.41
CA ASN A 236 15.00 34.00 -0.60
C ASN A 236 16.28 33.14 -0.56
N ASP A 237 17.00 33.07 -1.68
CA ASP A 237 18.17 32.18 -1.83
C ASP A 237 19.24 32.38 -0.76
N THR A 238 19.51 33.63 -0.35
CA THR A 238 20.54 33.93 0.66
C THR A 238 20.15 33.40 2.04
N ASN A 239 18.90 33.60 2.44
CA ASN A 239 18.40 33.16 3.75
C ASN A 239 18.22 31.64 3.82
N ILE A 240 17.83 31.01 2.71
CA ILE A 240 17.77 29.55 2.61
C ILE A 240 19.14 28.92 2.83
N GLU A 241 20.24 29.49 2.33
CA GLU A 241 21.59 28.96 2.61
C GLU A 241 21.98 29.02 4.09
N PHE A 242 21.46 30.00 4.84
CA PHE A 242 21.63 30.04 6.29
C PHE A 242 20.79 28.96 6.99
N ILE A 243 19.52 28.81 6.61
CA ILE A 243 18.63 27.78 7.16
C ILE A 243 19.16 26.38 6.88
N ARG A 244 19.68 26.13 5.67
CA ARG A 244 20.34 24.87 5.30
C ARG A 244 21.48 24.51 6.24
N LYS A 245 22.20 25.50 6.76
CA LYS A 245 23.29 25.34 7.75
C LYS A 245 22.80 25.33 9.21
N GLY A 246 21.49 25.29 9.44
CA GLY A 246 20.87 25.35 10.77
C GLY A 246 20.97 26.73 11.43
N LYS A 247 21.25 27.80 10.66
CA LYS A 247 21.42 29.15 11.19
C LYS A 247 20.13 29.96 11.01
N THR A 248 19.32 30.00 12.06
CA THR A 248 17.98 30.65 12.04
C THR A 248 17.90 31.90 12.92
N ASN A 249 19.02 32.45 13.38
CA ASN A 249 19.07 33.59 14.32
C ASN A 249 18.31 34.84 13.83
N PHE A 250 18.23 35.05 12.52
CA PHE A 250 17.48 36.16 11.92
C PHE A 250 15.95 36.00 12.07
N LEU A 251 15.48 34.83 12.52
CA LEU A 251 14.09 34.51 12.81
C LEU A 251 13.79 34.42 14.32
N ASN A 252 14.68 34.91 15.20
CA ASN A 252 14.48 34.87 16.65
C ASN A 252 13.19 35.59 17.14
N GLY A 253 12.61 36.48 16.32
CA GLY A 253 11.33 37.15 16.61
C GLY A 253 10.08 36.31 16.32
N ILE A 254 10.24 35.14 15.72
CA ILE A 254 9.15 34.21 15.40
C ILE A 254 8.82 33.37 16.64
N PRO A 255 7.54 33.28 17.06
CA PRO A 255 7.13 32.49 18.22
C PRO A 255 7.51 31.01 18.10
N GLU A 256 7.87 30.39 19.23
CA GLU A 256 8.10 28.94 19.30
C GLU A 256 6.85 28.13 18.90
N SER A 257 5.65 28.63 19.23
CA SER A 257 4.38 27.99 18.84
C SER A 257 4.24 27.83 17.33
N PHE A 258 4.67 28.82 16.54
CA PHE A 258 4.66 28.73 15.07
C PHE A 258 5.60 27.62 14.58
N TRP A 259 6.81 27.53 15.12
CA TRP A 259 7.76 26.50 14.73
C TRP A 259 7.28 25.10 15.13
N ASN A 260 6.67 24.97 16.32
CA ASN A 260 6.11 23.69 16.76
C ASN A 260 4.97 23.23 15.85
N GLU A 261 4.08 24.14 15.45
CA GLU A 261 3.00 23.83 14.51
C GLU A 261 3.56 23.47 13.13
N LEU A 262 4.54 24.22 12.64
CA LEU A 262 5.16 23.97 11.34
C LEU A 262 5.91 22.63 11.30
N ILE A 263 6.65 22.30 12.36
CA ILE A 263 7.34 21.00 12.50
C ILE A 263 6.30 19.87 12.59
N SER A 264 5.19 20.08 13.31
CA SER A 264 4.11 19.09 13.39
C SER A 264 3.50 18.81 12.01
N VAL A 265 3.28 19.83 11.19
CA VAL A 265 2.83 19.67 9.79
C VAL A 265 3.89 18.92 8.98
N ALA A 266 5.16 19.33 9.07
CA ALA A 266 6.26 18.69 8.36
C ALA A 266 6.37 17.19 8.70
N VAL A 267 6.27 16.82 9.99
CA VAL A 267 6.29 15.43 10.44
C VAL A 267 5.14 14.64 9.84
N GLN A 268 3.93 15.21 9.79
CA GLN A 268 2.76 14.56 9.20
C GLN A 268 2.89 14.37 7.69
N GLU A 269 3.51 15.32 6.98
CA GLU A 269 3.69 15.23 5.53
C GLU A 269 4.86 14.33 5.12
N ILE A 270 5.95 14.32 5.88
CA ILE A 270 7.12 13.49 5.61
C ILE A 270 6.88 12.04 6.05
N GLY A 271 6.27 11.84 7.21
CA GLY A 271 6.11 10.52 7.83
C GLY A 271 5.33 9.56 6.94
N ALA A 272 5.76 8.30 6.93
CA ALA A 272 5.05 7.27 6.19
C ALA A 272 3.85 6.75 7.00
N SER A 273 2.68 6.74 6.37
CA SER A 273 1.44 6.22 6.96
C SER A 273 1.39 4.69 6.87
N VAL A 274 2.01 4.00 7.84
CA VAL A 274 2.05 2.54 7.93
C VAL A 274 1.05 1.99 8.96
N ASP A 275 0.47 0.82 8.68
CA ASP A 275 -0.38 0.13 9.67
C ASP A 275 0.51 -0.58 10.72
N GLU A 276 0.64 0.07 11.89
CA GLU A 276 1.49 -0.33 13.01
C GLU A 276 1.22 -1.78 13.51
N PRO A 277 -0.04 -2.20 13.78
CA PRO A 277 -0.37 -3.58 14.08
C PRO A 277 0.20 -4.63 13.13
N VAL A 278 0.29 -4.33 11.82
CA VAL A 278 0.81 -5.28 10.83
C VAL A 278 2.30 -5.51 11.02
N THR A 279 3.05 -4.42 11.14
CA THR A 279 4.51 -4.45 11.21
C THR A 279 5.00 -5.14 12.48
N GLY A 280 4.28 -4.93 13.59
CA GLY A 280 4.56 -5.59 14.87
C GLY A 280 4.22 -7.08 14.90
N ASP A 281 3.34 -7.59 14.03
CA ASP A 281 2.92 -9.00 14.03
C ASP A 281 3.93 -9.91 13.31
N ILE A 282 4.83 -10.50 14.10
CA ILE A 282 5.87 -11.44 13.64
C ILE A 282 5.31 -12.80 13.17
N LYS A 283 3.99 -13.01 13.16
CA LYS A 283 3.32 -14.27 12.79
C LYS A 283 2.29 -14.08 11.68
N ARG A 284 2.19 -12.88 11.12
CA ARG A 284 1.16 -12.50 10.15
C ARG A 284 1.18 -13.38 8.90
N LEU A 285 -0.01 -13.67 8.37
CA LEU A 285 -0.17 -14.18 7.03
C LEU A 285 -0.33 -13.00 6.07
N ILE A 286 0.44 -13.00 5.00
CA ILE A 286 0.45 -11.96 3.98
C ILE A 286 0.15 -12.56 2.61
N ARG A 287 -0.45 -11.75 1.75
CA ARG A 287 -0.91 -12.20 0.45
C ARG A 287 0.26 -12.61 -0.44
N LEU A 288 0.11 -13.73 -1.14
CA LEU A 288 1.15 -14.26 -2.01
C LEU A 288 1.32 -13.41 -3.28
N PRO A 289 2.54 -12.96 -3.62
CA PRO A 289 2.83 -12.37 -4.93
C PRO A 289 2.35 -13.25 -6.07
N THR A 290 1.90 -12.64 -7.16
CA THR A 290 1.35 -13.25 -8.38
C THR A 290 0.04 -14.04 -8.20
N SER A 291 -0.53 -14.13 -7.00
CA SER A 291 -1.89 -14.65 -6.81
C SER A 291 -2.94 -13.64 -7.29
N LEU A 292 -4.21 -14.04 -7.24
CA LEU A 292 -5.34 -13.11 -7.43
C LEU A 292 -5.91 -12.67 -6.08
N HIS A 293 -6.51 -11.49 -6.06
CA HIS A 293 -7.26 -10.96 -4.92
C HIS A 293 -8.76 -11.22 -5.10
N GLY A 294 -9.33 -12.15 -4.33
CA GLY A 294 -10.75 -12.55 -4.45
C GLY A 294 -11.81 -11.45 -4.29
N GLY A 295 -11.46 -10.28 -3.72
CA GLY A 295 -12.35 -9.12 -3.60
C GLY A 295 -12.28 -8.10 -4.74
N SER A 296 -11.36 -8.28 -5.69
CA SER A 296 -11.16 -7.34 -6.81
C SER A 296 -10.81 -8.03 -8.12
N SER A 297 -10.41 -9.29 -8.10
CA SER A 297 -9.86 -10.05 -9.23
C SER A 297 -8.52 -9.52 -9.78
N LEU A 298 -7.95 -8.47 -9.19
CA LEU A 298 -6.65 -7.96 -9.59
C LEU A 298 -5.52 -8.89 -9.15
N ARG A 299 -4.44 -8.90 -9.94
CA ARG A 299 -3.20 -9.59 -9.62
C ARG A 299 -2.51 -8.92 -8.44
N VAL A 300 -1.94 -9.75 -7.59
CA VAL A 300 -0.98 -9.32 -6.57
C VAL A 300 0.36 -9.16 -7.28
N VAL A 301 0.81 -7.93 -7.51
CA VAL A 301 1.95 -7.68 -8.42
C VAL A 301 3.23 -7.45 -7.62
N PRO A 302 4.26 -8.30 -7.74
CA PRO A 302 5.57 -8.00 -7.21
C PRO A 302 6.23 -6.86 -8.00
N LEU A 303 6.85 -5.95 -7.28
CA LEU A 303 7.46 -4.71 -7.75
C LEU A 303 8.80 -4.52 -7.01
N THR A 304 9.56 -3.53 -7.47
CA THR A 304 10.81 -3.04 -6.87
C THR A 304 10.64 -1.55 -6.54
N PRO A 305 11.54 -0.97 -5.73
CA PRO A 305 11.57 0.48 -5.50
C PRO A 305 11.62 1.30 -6.79
N GLY A 306 12.30 0.81 -7.82
CA GLY A 306 12.33 1.46 -9.13
C GLY A 306 11.04 1.30 -9.95
N THR A 307 10.41 0.12 -9.94
CA THR A 307 9.25 -0.16 -10.80
C THR A 307 7.94 0.36 -10.26
N ILE A 308 7.80 0.54 -8.93
CA ILE A 308 6.56 1.08 -8.33
C ILE A 308 6.19 2.43 -8.95
N GLN A 309 7.18 3.28 -9.28
CA GLN A 309 6.97 4.62 -9.84
C GLN A 309 6.12 4.60 -11.13
N ARG A 310 6.30 3.59 -11.98
CA ARG A 310 5.61 3.47 -13.27
C ARG A 310 4.40 2.56 -13.26
N PHE A 311 4.16 1.86 -12.16
CA PHE A 311 3.07 0.90 -12.03
C PHE A 311 1.72 1.60 -11.91
N ASP A 312 0.75 1.18 -12.75
CA ASP A 312 -0.66 1.53 -12.66
C ASP A 312 -1.48 0.30 -12.24
N PRO A 313 -1.99 0.23 -11.00
CA PRO A 313 -2.74 -0.93 -10.54
C PRO A 313 -4.01 -1.22 -11.34
N LEU A 314 -4.65 -0.20 -11.93
CA LEU A 314 -5.91 -0.35 -12.66
C LEU A 314 -5.73 -0.77 -14.12
N ASP A 315 -4.48 -0.85 -14.57
CA ASP A 315 -4.10 -1.37 -15.88
C ASP A 315 -3.20 -2.61 -15.74
N ASP A 316 -2.05 -2.45 -15.10
CA ASP A 316 -1.03 -3.48 -14.96
C ASP A 316 -1.49 -4.68 -14.11
N ALA A 317 -2.39 -4.50 -13.15
CA ALA A 317 -2.87 -5.61 -12.32
C ALA A 317 -4.09 -6.36 -12.93
N VAL A 318 -4.63 -5.91 -14.07
CA VAL A 318 -5.82 -6.50 -14.68
C VAL A 318 -5.49 -7.85 -15.36
N ALA A 319 -6.07 -8.94 -14.85
CA ALA A 319 -5.70 -10.31 -15.24
C ALA A 319 -6.50 -10.88 -16.43
N PHE A 320 -7.75 -10.44 -16.58
CA PHE A 320 -8.74 -11.11 -17.43
C PHE A 320 -8.88 -10.45 -18.80
N SER A 321 -9.56 -11.15 -19.70
CA SER A 321 -9.72 -10.72 -21.09
C SER A 321 -10.74 -9.58 -21.23
N ASP A 322 -10.79 -9.00 -22.42
CA ASP A 322 -11.80 -8.02 -22.84
C ASP A 322 -13.01 -8.67 -23.53
N ALA A 323 -13.12 -10.00 -23.51
CA ALA A 323 -14.25 -10.72 -24.08
C ALA A 323 -15.57 -10.29 -23.40
N GLU A 324 -16.63 -10.13 -24.19
CA GLU A 324 -17.92 -9.68 -23.68
C GLU A 324 -18.64 -10.76 -22.86
N ILE A 325 -19.09 -10.37 -21.67
CA ILE A 325 -19.94 -11.18 -20.80
C ILE A 325 -21.19 -10.42 -20.40
N SER A 326 -22.27 -11.14 -20.12
CA SER A 326 -23.50 -10.55 -19.59
C SER A 326 -23.54 -10.68 -18.07
N VAL A 327 -23.79 -9.57 -17.42
CA VAL A 327 -23.93 -9.43 -15.97
C VAL A 327 -25.28 -8.83 -15.63
N GLU A 328 -25.78 -9.08 -14.43
CA GLU A 328 -26.98 -8.45 -13.89
C GLU A 328 -26.65 -7.67 -12.62
N ALA A 329 -27.11 -6.43 -12.56
CA ALA A 329 -26.97 -5.57 -11.40
C ALA A 329 -28.34 -5.30 -10.77
N ASN A 330 -28.45 -5.49 -9.45
CA ASN A 330 -29.67 -5.16 -8.70
C ASN A 330 -29.74 -3.67 -8.34
N VAL A 331 -28.58 -3.01 -8.29
CA VAL A 331 -28.44 -1.57 -8.05
C VAL A 331 -27.35 -1.04 -8.98
N PRO A 332 -27.38 0.25 -9.37
CA PRO A 332 -26.33 0.82 -10.19
C PRO A 332 -24.94 0.63 -9.57
N ALA A 333 -23.97 0.27 -10.41
CA ALA A 333 -22.58 0.07 -10.02
C ALA A 333 -21.64 0.70 -11.05
N ALA A 334 -20.41 1.01 -10.63
CA ALA A 334 -19.41 1.53 -11.54
C ALA A 334 -18.01 1.02 -11.19
N CYS A 335 -17.12 1.02 -12.19
CA CYS A 335 -15.69 0.78 -11.97
C CYS A 335 -14.82 1.44 -13.03
N ASP A 336 -13.58 1.73 -12.65
CA ASP A 336 -12.53 2.26 -13.52
C ASP A 336 -11.44 1.19 -13.71
N LEU A 337 -11.24 0.73 -14.94
CA LEU A 337 -10.21 -0.26 -15.30
C LEU A 337 -9.71 -0.03 -16.73
N ARG A 338 -8.40 -0.22 -16.95
CA ARG A 338 -7.74 -0.04 -18.27
C ARG A 338 -8.04 1.32 -18.91
N GLY A 339 -8.08 2.38 -18.10
CA GLY A 339 -8.40 3.75 -18.57
C GLY A 339 -9.85 3.96 -19.01
N ASN A 340 -10.76 2.99 -18.79
CA ASN A 340 -12.18 3.11 -19.11
C ASN A 340 -13.02 3.25 -17.84
N HIS A 341 -14.07 4.08 -17.92
CA HIS A 341 -15.12 4.18 -16.92
C HIS A 341 -16.34 3.36 -17.34
N PHE A 342 -16.76 2.40 -16.52
CA PHE A 342 -17.94 1.56 -16.77
C PHE A 342 -19.05 1.93 -15.80
N GLU A 343 -20.21 2.30 -16.33
CA GLU A 343 -21.46 2.46 -15.59
C GLU A 343 -22.38 1.26 -15.89
N ILE A 344 -22.86 0.61 -14.84
CA ILE A 344 -23.75 -0.56 -14.92
C ILE A 344 -25.12 -0.14 -14.40
N GLY A 345 -26.11 -0.12 -15.28
CA GLY A 345 -27.49 0.14 -14.91
C GLY A 345 -28.13 -1.05 -14.20
N GLU A 346 -29.27 -0.82 -13.55
CA GLU A 346 -30.09 -1.92 -13.03
C GLU A 346 -30.55 -2.84 -14.17
N GLY A 347 -30.50 -4.16 -13.94
CA GLY A 347 -30.81 -5.19 -14.93
C GLY A 347 -29.59 -5.74 -15.67
N VAL A 348 -29.82 -6.28 -16.87
CA VAL A 348 -28.79 -7.00 -17.65
C VAL A 348 -27.94 -6.02 -18.46
N ASN A 349 -26.62 -6.13 -18.32
CA ASN A 349 -25.63 -5.33 -19.01
C ASN A 349 -24.58 -6.24 -19.67
N THR A 350 -24.02 -5.83 -20.80
CA THR A 350 -22.90 -6.51 -21.45
C THR A 350 -21.64 -5.66 -21.29
N ILE A 351 -20.60 -6.26 -20.71
CA ILE A 351 -19.34 -5.57 -20.40
C ILE A 351 -18.13 -6.50 -20.64
N PRO A 352 -16.91 -5.93 -20.76
CA PRO A 352 -15.70 -6.74 -20.83
C PRO A 352 -15.53 -7.65 -19.60
N GLU A 353 -14.99 -8.85 -19.81
CA GLU A 353 -14.81 -9.87 -18.78
C GLU A 353 -14.01 -9.34 -17.59
N TYR A 354 -12.94 -8.57 -17.80
CA TYR A 354 -12.18 -7.99 -16.69
C TYR A 354 -13.01 -7.07 -15.79
N ALA A 355 -13.92 -6.28 -16.36
CA ALA A 355 -14.80 -5.39 -15.60
C ALA A 355 -15.86 -6.19 -14.85
N GLY A 356 -16.47 -7.17 -15.52
CA GLY A 356 -17.50 -8.00 -14.89
C GLY A 356 -16.94 -8.90 -13.78
N VAL A 357 -15.78 -9.54 -13.96
CA VAL A 357 -15.14 -10.34 -12.90
C VAL A 357 -14.76 -9.45 -11.70
N TYR A 358 -14.24 -8.24 -11.96
CA TYR A 358 -13.94 -7.26 -10.90
C TYR A 358 -15.19 -6.89 -10.08
N LEU A 359 -16.28 -6.52 -10.75
CA LEU A 359 -17.53 -6.13 -10.09
C LEU A 359 -18.21 -7.32 -9.37
N MET A 360 -18.13 -8.53 -9.93
CA MET A 360 -18.61 -9.75 -9.27
C MET A 360 -17.83 -10.01 -7.99
N CYS A 361 -16.50 -9.93 -8.01
CA CYS A 361 -15.65 -10.08 -6.82
C CYS A 361 -15.99 -9.06 -5.71
N ARG A 362 -16.48 -7.87 -6.07
CA ARG A 362 -16.99 -6.86 -5.13
C ARG A 362 -18.45 -7.09 -4.70
N GLY A 363 -19.11 -8.10 -5.26
CA GLY A 363 -20.52 -8.40 -5.00
C GLY A 363 -21.50 -7.40 -5.61
N ALA A 364 -21.06 -6.58 -6.57
CA ALA A 364 -21.87 -5.53 -7.19
C ALA A 364 -22.79 -6.06 -8.32
N VAL A 365 -22.35 -7.11 -9.02
CA VAL A 365 -23.11 -7.72 -10.13
C VAL A 365 -23.05 -9.25 -10.05
N GLU A 366 -23.97 -9.93 -10.72
CA GLU A 366 -24.05 -11.39 -10.82
C GLU A 366 -23.86 -11.86 -12.28
N TYR A 367 -23.33 -13.06 -12.49
CA TYR A 367 -23.08 -13.61 -13.83
C TYR A 367 -24.34 -14.21 -14.48
N ILE A 368 -24.66 -13.78 -15.70
CA ILE A 368 -25.84 -14.25 -16.47
C ILE A 368 -25.49 -15.12 -17.68
N GLY A 369 -24.29 -14.99 -18.24
CA GLY A 369 -23.88 -15.80 -19.39
C GLY A 369 -22.83 -15.11 -20.26
N LYS A 370 -22.53 -15.73 -21.42
CA LYS A 370 -21.73 -15.07 -22.47
C LYS A 370 -22.54 -13.91 -23.05
N GLY A 371 -21.85 -12.85 -23.47
CA GLY A 371 -22.49 -11.71 -24.14
C GLY A 371 -23.37 -12.19 -25.29
N GLN A 372 -24.67 -11.88 -25.24
CA GLN A 372 -25.48 -11.99 -26.45
C GLN A 372 -25.03 -10.86 -27.36
N GLY A 373 -24.20 -11.18 -28.36
CA GLY A 373 -23.99 -10.28 -29.49
C GLY A 373 -25.37 -9.87 -29.99
N SER A 374 -25.62 -8.57 -30.09
CA SER A 374 -26.88 -8.02 -30.57
C SER A 374 -27.17 -8.60 -31.97
N THR A 375 -27.95 -9.67 -32.04
CA THR A 375 -28.72 -9.99 -33.24
C THR A 375 -29.80 -8.92 -33.33
N GLN A 376 -29.45 -7.77 -33.91
CA GLN A 376 -30.44 -6.92 -34.55
C GLN A 376 -31.05 -7.75 -35.68
N GLY A 377 -32.25 -8.26 -35.42
CA GLY A 377 -33.12 -8.83 -36.43
C GLY A 377 -33.47 -7.76 -37.46
N VAL A 378 -33.42 -8.20 -38.71
CA VAL A 378 -33.76 -7.51 -39.97
C VAL A 378 -35.13 -6.84 -39.92
#